data_AF-A0A4Y7Q6S4-F1
#
_entry.id   AF-A0A4Y7Q6S4-F1
#
_cell.length_a   1.000
_cell.length_b   1.000
_cell.length_c   1.000
_cell.angle_alpha   90.00
_cell.angle_beta   90.00
_cell.angle_gamma   90.00
#
_symmetry.space_group_name_H-M   'P 1'
#
loop_
_entity.id
_entity.type
_entity.pdbx_description
1 polymer ?
#
loop_
_entity_poly.entity_id
_entity_poly.type
_entity_poly.pdbx_seq_one_letter_code
_entity_poly.pdbx_strand_id
1 'polypeptide(L)'
;MENQLTALPFDIVTLIANRLLPYDVLALSTTCKMFRPLMFNKSVWLHITEQMSRSRPLPFLPISTPRLPLNVLHQASLRAQRVAKKWTEDIVYPKPVLRRFSFPDRRIISYFAFLPGARHLLLFDVVGTISCWTCEGVLLDKWEAGVGSQLTRWKPSETNGVHEWMDSQAVEIMIDHPQ
;
A
#
# COMPACT_ATOMS: atom_id res chain seq x y z
N MET A 1 16.05 39.86 -9.53
CA MET A 1 15.87 38.67 -10.40
C MET A 1 14.41 38.26 -10.28
N GLU A 2 13.62 38.50 -11.33
CA GLU A 2 12.23 38.07 -11.38
C GLU A 2 12.15 36.55 -11.51
N ASN A 3 11.23 35.93 -10.78
CA ASN A 3 11.13 34.49 -10.66
C ASN A 3 10.40 33.95 -11.89
N GLN A 4 11.12 33.57 -12.95
CA GLN A 4 10.55 33.16 -14.25
C GLN A 4 9.49 32.04 -14.13
N LEU A 5 9.57 31.21 -13.09
CA LEU A 5 8.62 30.13 -12.83
C LEU A 5 7.20 30.63 -12.59
N THR A 6 7.01 31.85 -12.09
CA THR A 6 5.66 32.40 -11.82
C THR A 6 4.96 32.93 -13.07
N ALA A 7 5.69 33.11 -14.17
CA ALA A 7 5.14 33.54 -15.45
C ALA A 7 4.58 32.37 -16.29
N LEU A 8 4.79 31.13 -15.84
CA LEU A 8 4.34 29.95 -16.58
C LEU A 8 2.83 29.75 -16.47
N PRO A 9 2.15 29.30 -17.54
CA PRO A 9 0.76 28.88 -17.48
C PRO A 9 0.53 27.74 -16.46
N PHE A 10 -0.67 27.72 -15.88
CA PHE A 10 -1.08 26.76 -14.84
C PHE A 10 -0.83 25.30 -15.25
N ASP A 11 -1.16 24.98 -16.49
CA ASP A 11 -1.08 23.66 -17.11
C ASP A 11 0.36 23.19 -17.25
N ILE A 12 1.29 24.09 -17.59
CA ILE A 12 2.73 23.80 -17.61
C ILE A 12 3.25 23.52 -16.19
N VAL A 13 2.85 24.34 -15.21
CA VAL A 13 3.23 24.12 -13.81
C VAL A 13 2.71 22.78 -13.29
N THR A 14 1.49 22.40 -13.67
CA THR A 14 0.88 21.11 -13.32
C THR A 14 1.64 19.95 -13.96
N LEU A 15 2.04 20.07 -15.23
CA LEU A 15 2.87 19.08 -15.92
C LEU A 15 4.23 18.91 -15.25
N ILE A 16 4.86 20.00 -14.78
CA ILE A 16 6.11 19.94 -14.02
C ILE A 16 5.86 19.22 -12.69
N ALA A 17 4.84 19.62 -11.93
CA ALA A 17 4.49 19.02 -10.64
C ALA A 17 4.24 17.50 -10.75
N ASN A 18 3.62 17.06 -11.85
CA ASN A 18 3.37 15.65 -12.16
C ASN A 18 4.64 14.82 -12.42
N ARG A 19 5.81 15.44 -12.54
CA ARG A 19 7.11 14.78 -12.69
C ARG A 19 7.95 14.80 -11.40
N LEU A 20 7.48 15.49 -10.37
CA LEU A 20 8.18 15.64 -9.10
C LEU A 20 7.80 14.54 -8.11
N LEU A 21 8.72 14.21 -7.19
CA LEU A 21 8.39 13.32 -6.08
C LEU A 21 7.56 14.06 -5.02
N PRO A 22 6.80 13.35 -4.17
CA PRO A 22 5.99 13.99 -3.12
C PRO A 22 6.74 15.02 -2.26
N TYR A 23 7.99 14.74 -1.87
CA TYR A 23 8.82 15.69 -1.11
C TYR A 23 9.21 16.94 -1.91
N ASP A 24 9.43 16.81 -3.22
CA ASP A 24 9.81 17.93 -4.08
C ASP A 24 8.59 18.84 -4.32
N VAL A 25 7.40 18.25 -4.49
CA VAL A 25 6.13 18.99 -4.55
C VAL A 25 5.88 19.76 -3.25
N LEU A 26 6.13 19.13 -2.10
CA LEU A 26 6.06 19.80 -0.82
C LEU A 26 7.07 20.95 -0.69
N ALA A 27 8.33 20.71 -1.05
CA ALA A 27 9.36 21.75 -1.04
C ALA A 27 8.97 22.92 -1.95
N LEU A 28 8.45 22.65 -3.15
CA LEU A 28 7.97 23.69 -4.06
C LEU A 28 6.77 24.46 -3.49
N SER A 29 5.90 23.81 -2.72
CA SER A 29 4.77 24.48 -2.06
C SER A 29 5.19 25.45 -0.94
N THR A 30 6.38 25.26 -0.35
CA THR A 30 6.90 26.12 0.72
C THR A 30 7.74 27.29 0.20
N THR A 31 8.21 27.25 -1.04
CA THR A 31 9.01 28.34 -1.62
C THR A 31 8.19 29.58 -1.95
N CYS A 32 6.95 29.42 -2.42
CA CYS A 32 6.11 30.54 -2.85
C CYS A 32 4.62 30.33 -2.54
N LYS A 33 3.95 31.39 -2.06
CA LYS A 33 2.50 31.40 -1.78
C LYS A 33 1.66 31.07 -3.01
N MET A 34 2.14 31.41 -4.20
CA MET A 34 1.45 31.16 -5.48
C MET A 34 1.43 29.68 -5.84
N PHE A 35 2.52 28.93 -5.58
CA PHE A 35 2.57 27.50 -5.87
C PHE A 35 1.81 26.66 -4.87
N ARG A 36 1.61 27.15 -3.65
CA ARG A 36 0.90 26.41 -2.61
C ARG A 36 -0.47 25.86 -3.08
N PRO A 37 -1.45 26.66 -3.54
CA PRO A 37 -2.74 26.13 -3.99
C PRO A 37 -2.59 25.14 -5.17
N LEU A 38 -1.61 25.35 -6.04
CA LEU A 38 -1.33 24.47 -7.18
C LEU A 38 -0.83 23.10 -6.73
N MET A 39 0.13 23.06 -5.80
CA MET A 39 0.70 21.84 -5.27
C MET A 39 -0.29 21.06 -4.38
N PHE A 40 -1.38 21.67 -3.93
CA PHE A 40 -2.47 21.02 -3.20
C PHE A 40 -3.67 20.69 -4.10
N ASN A 41 -3.52 20.70 -5.43
CA ASN A 41 -4.57 20.23 -6.33
C ASN A 41 -4.71 18.69 -6.26
N LYS A 42 -5.94 18.19 -6.16
CA LYS A 42 -6.23 16.74 -6.14
C LYS A 42 -5.74 16.03 -7.40
N SER A 43 -5.80 16.65 -8.57
CA SER A 43 -5.34 16.02 -9.82
C SER A 43 -3.84 15.69 -9.80
N VAL A 44 -3.01 16.61 -9.28
CA VAL A 44 -1.56 16.42 -9.12
C VAL A 44 -1.29 15.22 -8.22
N TRP A 45 -1.95 15.17 -7.06
CA TRP A 45 -1.77 14.06 -6.12
C TRP A 45 -2.31 12.73 -6.63
N LEU A 46 -3.41 12.72 -7.38
CA LEU A 46 -3.89 11.50 -8.05
C LEU A 46 -2.83 10.97 -9.02
N HIS A 47 -2.23 11.84 -9.84
CA HIS A 47 -1.21 11.44 -10.80
C HIS A 47 0.06 10.92 -10.11
N ILE A 48 0.55 11.63 -9.08
CA ILE A 48 1.69 11.19 -8.27
C ILE A 48 1.40 9.84 -7.62
N THR A 49 0.23 9.68 -7.03
CA THR A 49 -0.18 8.44 -6.36
C THR A 49 -0.22 7.28 -7.37
N GLU A 50 -0.78 7.51 -8.56
CA GLU A 50 -0.84 6.51 -9.62
C GLU A 50 0.58 6.10 -10.07
N GLN A 51 1.46 7.07 -10.36
CA GLN A 51 2.84 6.78 -10.73
C GLN A 51 3.58 6.01 -9.62
N MET A 52 3.39 6.42 -8.36
CA MET A 52 3.98 5.72 -7.22
C MET A 52 3.48 4.29 -7.09
N SER A 53 2.19 4.04 -7.33
CA SER A 53 1.59 2.71 -7.21
C SER A 53 2.23 1.66 -8.14
N ARG A 54 2.82 2.11 -9.26
CA ARG A 54 3.54 1.24 -10.21
C ARG A 54 4.91 0.78 -9.72
N SER A 55 5.53 1.54 -8.82
CA SER A 55 6.89 1.26 -8.33
C SER A 55 6.93 0.88 -6.85
N ARG A 56 5.87 1.19 -6.09
CA ARG A 56 5.84 1.08 -4.63
C ARG A 56 4.45 0.67 -4.16
N PRO A 57 4.35 -0.23 -3.17
CA PRO A 57 3.06 -0.57 -2.58
C PRO A 57 2.49 0.62 -1.81
N LEU A 58 1.22 0.93 -2.06
CA LEU A 58 0.44 1.92 -1.33
C LEU A 58 -0.56 1.23 -0.39
N PRO A 59 -1.01 1.88 0.70
CA PRO A 59 -1.95 1.29 1.66
C PRO A 59 -3.39 1.21 1.14
N PHE A 60 -3.60 1.28 -0.18
CA PHE A 60 -4.89 1.18 -0.86
C PHE A 60 -4.68 0.67 -2.28
N LEU A 61 -5.75 0.19 -2.89
CA LEU A 61 -5.74 -0.30 -4.27
C LEU A 61 -5.77 0.87 -5.28
N PRO A 62 -5.13 0.71 -6.46
CA PRO A 62 -5.18 1.72 -7.52
C PRO A 62 -6.61 2.11 -7.92
N ILE A 63 -7.54 1.16 -7.94
CA ILE A 63 -8.96 1.40 -8.30
C ILE A 63 -9.70 2.34 -7.35
N SER A 64 -9.30 2.37 -6.07
CA SER A 64 -9.92 3.22 -5.06
C SER A 64 -9.39 4.65 -5.10
N THR A 65 -8.21 4.87 -5.70
CA THR A 65 -7.45 6.14 -5.69
C THR A 65 -8.30 7.38 -6.03
N PRO A 66 -9.13 7.40 -7.10
CA PRO A 66 -9.90 8.59 -7.48
C PRO A 66 -10.93 9.01 -6.40
N ARG A 67 -11.45 8.05 -5.64
CA ARG A 67 -12.47 8.25 -4.61
C ARG A 67 -11.88 8.76 -3.29
N LEU A 68 -10.56 8.61 -3.09
CA LEU A 68 -9.92 9.03 -1.84
C LEU A 68 -9.88 10.55 -1.68
N PRO A 69 -9.98 11.06 -0.45
CA PRO A 69 -9.83 12.49 -0.18
C PRO A 69 -8.35 12.90 -0.29
N LEU A 70 -8.12 14.18 -0.61
CA LEU A 70 -6.78 14.74 -0.88
C LEU A 70 -5.78 14.48 0.25
N ASN A 71 -6.21 14.66 1.50
CA ASN A 71 -5.37 14.44 2.68
C ASN A 71 -4.86 12.98 2.77
N VAL A 72 -5.68 12.00 2.39
CA VAL A 72 -5.30 10.59 2.40
C VAL A 72 -4.29 10.30 1.29
N LEU A 73 -4.52 10.81 0.07
CA LEU A 73 -3.56 10.70 -1.04
C LEU A 73 -2.20 11.29 -0.67
N HIS A 74 -2.22 12.48 -0.08
CA HIS A 74 -1.04 13.19 0.38
C HIS A 74 -0.26 12.39 1.42
N GLN A 75 -0.93 11.96 2.50
CA GLN A 75 -0.30 11.21 3.58
C GLN A 75 0.24 9.86 3.11
N ALA A 76 -0.49 9.14 2.27
CA ALA A 76 -0.07 7.85 1.75
C ALA A 76 1.16 7.98 0.84
N SER A 77 1.17 8.96 -0.06
CA SER A 77 2.30 9.22 -0.96
C SER A 77 3.57 9.57 -0.17
N LEU A 78 3.47 10.45 0.82
CA LEU A 78 4.61 10.80 1.67
C LEU A 78 5.13 9.61 2.50
N ARG A 79 4.22 8.82 3.08
CA ARG A 79 4.59 7.60 3.82
C ARG A 79 5.31 6.62 2.92
N ALA A 80 4.78 6.36 1.73
CA ALA A 80 5.39 5.46 0.75
C ALA A 80 6.76 5.95 0.29
N GLN A 81 6.94 7.26 0.08
CA GLN A 81 8.25 7.82 -0.25
C GLN A 81 9.24 7.71 0.92
N ARG A 82 8.80 7.96 2.16
CA ARG A 82 9.65 7.80 3.35
C ARG A 82 10.12 6.36 3.51
N VAL A 83 9.21 5.41 3.32
CA VAL A 83 9.54 3.97 3.35
C VAL A 83 10.56 3.67 2.25
N ALA A 84 10.29 4.06 1.00
CA ALA A 84 11.23 3.81 -0.10
C ALA A 84 12.62 4.40 0.16
N LYS A 85 12.71 5.65 0.62
CA LYS A 85 13.99 6.28 0.98
C LYS A 85 14.72 5.49 2.06
N LYS A 86 14.00 5.04 3.08
CA LYS A 86 14.58 4.25 4.17
C LYS A 86 15.09 2.89 3.69
N TRP A 87 14.43 2.28 2.71
CA TRP A 87 14.85 1.00 2.14
C TRP A 87 16.08 1.14 1.23
N THR A 88 16.39 2.35 0.75
CA THR A 88 17.63 2.64 0.00
C THR A 88 18.80 3.06 0.90
N GLU A 89 18.60 3.18 2.21
CA GLU A 89 19.70 3.48 3.14
C GLU A 89 20.54 2.22 3.35
N ASP A 90 21.86 2.29 3.10
CA ASP A 90 22.78 1.16 3.27
C ASP A 90 22.88 0.68 4.73
N ILE A 91 22.58 1.57 5.67
CA ILE A 91 22.66 1.28 7.09
C ILE A 91 21.27 0.91 7.62
N VAL A 92 20.95 -0.38 7.55
CA VAL A 92 19.77 -0.93 8.22
C VAL A 92 20.10 -1.12 9.70
N TYR A 93 19.81 -0.11 10.52
CA TYR A 93 19.84 -0.33 11.97
C TYR A 93 18.75 -1.35 12.32
N PRO A 94 19.11 -2.50 12.94
CA PRO A 94 18.11 -3.43 13.43
C PRO A 94 17.27 -2.68 14.45
N LYS A 95 16.04 -2.35 14.07
CA LYS A 95 15.08 -1.85 15.03
C LYS A 95 14.81 -2.99 16.02
N PRO A 96 14.67 -2.69 17.31
CA PRO A 96 14.22 -3.70 18.26
C PRO A 96 12.96 -4.36 17.69
N VAL A 97 12.95 -5.68 17.66
CA VAL A 97 11.79 -6.45 17.23
C VAL A 97 10.68 -6.11 18.21
N LEU A 98 9.83 -5.15 17.82
CA LEU A 98 8.81 -4.62 18.72
C LEU A 98 7.81 -5.71 19.12
N ARG A 99 7.60 -6.70 18.24
CA ARG A 99 6.69 -7.82 18.47
C ARG A 99 7.19 -9.08 17.76
N ARG A 100 7.21 -10.19 18.50
CA ARG A 100 7.43 -11.53 17.96
C ARG A 100 6.12 -12.29 18.08
N PHE A 101 5.63 -12.80 16.96
CA PHE A 101 4.50 -13.73 16.97
C PHE A 101 5.05 -15.14 17.18
N SER A 102 4.64 -15.78 18.26
CA SER A 102 4.93 -17.18 18.52
C SER A 102 3.64 -17.96 18.40
N PHE A 103 3.64 -18.96 17.52
CA PHE A 103 2.53 -19.89 17.43
C PHE A 103 2.74 -20.98 18.49
N PRO A 104 1.76 -21.22 19.39
CA PRO A 104 1.92 -22.18 20.48
C PRO A 104 2.16 -23.61 19.98
N ASP A 105 1.66 -23.92 18.79
CA ASP A 105 1.77 -25.19 18.10
C ASP A 105 3.10 -25.40 17.37
N ARG A 106 4.02 -24.41 17.37
CA ARG A 106 5.27 -24.43 16.59
C ARG A 106 5.04 -24.79 15.11
N ARG A 107 3.90 -24.37 14.55
CA ARG A 107 3.55 -24.66 13.15
C ARG A 107 4.65 -24.21 12.19
N ILE A 108 4.89 -25.04 11.17
CA ILE A 108 5.78 -24.69 10.06
C ILE A 108 4.95 -23.97 9.01
N ILE A 109 5.24 -22.68 8.81
CA ILE A 109 4.58 -21.85 7.81
C ILE A 109 5.19 -22.17 6.45
N SER A 110 4.38 -22.70 5.54
CA SER A 110 4.79 -23.00 4.16
C SER A 110 4.66 -21.77 3.26
N TYR A 111 3.68 -20.89 3.54
CA TYR A 111 3.45 -19.67 2.79
C TYR A 111 2.89 -18.55 3.67
N PHE A 112 3.25 -17.30 3.36
CA PHE A 112 2.63 -16.12 3.96
C PHE A 112 2.44 -15.02 2.92
N ALA A 113 1.39 -14.21 3.09
CA ALA A 113 1.15 -13.02 2.29
C ALA A 113 0.51 -11.92 3.11
N PHE A 114 0.88 -10.67 2.86
CA PHE A 114 0.13 -9.52 3.38
C PHE A 114 -1.09 -9.28 2.49
N LEU A 115 -2.27 -9.16 3.11
CA LEU A 115 -3.47 -8.73 2.40
C LEU A 115 -3.33 -7.26 2.00
N PRO A 116 -4.06 -6.78 0.97
CA PRO A 116 -3.91 -5.41 0.54
C PRO A 116 -4.26 -4.42 1.67
N GLY A 117 -3.56 -3.28 1.66
CA GLY A 117 -3.53 -2.37 2.82
C GLY A 117 -2.54 -2.78 3.93
N ALA A 118 -1.92 -3.96 3.87
CA ALA A 118 -0.86 -4.42 4.76
C ALA A 118 -1.21 -4.40 6.27
N ARG A 119 -2.50 -4.56 6.59
CA ARG A 119 -3.00 -4.64 7.97
C ARG A 119 -3.19 -6.06 8.46
N HIS A 120 -3.31 -6.98 7.51
CA HIS A 120 -3.57 -8.38 7.78
C HIS A 120 -2.54 -9.26 7.10
N LEU A 121 -2.24 -10.38 7.74
CA LEU A 121 -1.29 -11.39 7.32
C LEU A 121 -2.06 -12.69 7.14
N LEU A 122 -2.03 -13.24 5.94
CA LEU A 122 -2.51 -14.57 5.64
C LEU A 122 -1.35 -15.55 5.77
N LEU A 123 -1.55 -16.62 6.52
CA LEU A 123 -0.58 -17.69 6.74
C LEU A 123 -1.18 -19.00 6.26
N PHE A 124 -0.38 -19.80 5.57
CA PHE A 124 -0.67 -21.17 5.24
C PHE A 124 0.43 -22.05 5.84
N ASP A 125 0.04 -23.08 6.59
CA ASP A 125 0.98 -24.02 7.20
C ASP A 125 0.99 -25.39 6.52
N VAL A 126 1.99 -26.19 6.87
CA VAL A 126 2.17 -27.55 6.31
C VAL A 126 1.09 -28.54 6.70
N VAL A 127 0.26 -28.21 7.71
CA VAL A 127 -0.88 -29.05 8.14
C VAL A 127 -2.12 -28.75 7.27
N GLY A 128 -2.04 -27.77 6.38
CA GLY A 128 -3.15 -27.35 5.53
C GLY A 128 -4.02 -26.28 6.17
N THR A 129 -3.61 -25.65 7.28
CA THR A 129 -4.39 -24.55 7.86
C THR A 129 -4.07 -23.24 7.15
N ILE A 130 -5.13 -22.54 6.72
CA ILE A 130 -5.09 -21.12 6.38
C ILE A 130 -5.52 -20.33 7.61
N SER A 131 -4.75 -19.31 8.00
CA SER A 131 -5.15 -18.42 9.08
C SER A 131 -4.90 -16.96 8.71
N CYS A 132 -5.84 -16.10 9.07
CA CYS A 132 -5.76 -14.65 8.88
C CYS A 132 -5.48 -13.99 10.22
N TRP A 133 -4.46 -13.13 10.25
CA TRP A 133 -3.99 -12.45 11.45
C TRP A 133 -3.94 -10.96 11.21
N THR A 134 -4.11 -10.15 12.25
CA THR A 134 -3.70 -8.75 12.21
C THR A 134 -2.18 -8.66 12.28
N CYS A 135 -1.60 -7.57 11.75
CA CYS A 135 -0.18 -7.23 11.96
C CYS A 135 0.16 -6.96 13.44
N GLU A 136 -0.84 -6.96 14.33
CA GLU A 136 -0.70 -6.82 15.77
C GLU A 136 -0.65 -8.17 16.51
N GLY A 137 -0.90 -9.28 15.79
CA GLY A 137 -0.83 -10.65 16.31
C GLY A 137 -2.15 -11.24 16.74
N VAL A 138 -3.28 -10.62 16.38
CA VAL A 138 -4.61 -11.12 16.70
C VAL A 138 -5.05 -12.07 15.58
N LEU A 139 -5.39 -13.31 15.93
CA LEU A 139 -6.02 -14.24 15.00
C LEU A 139 -7.43 -13.72 14.69
N LEU A 140 -7.71 -13.47 13.42
CA LEU A 140 -9.02 -13.05 12.94
C LEU A 140 -9.86 -14.25 12.54
N ASP A 141 -9.26 -15.18 11.79
CA ASP A 141 -9.99 -16.34 11.26
C ASP A 141 -9.04 -17.49 10.91
N LYS A 142 -9.58 -18.71 10.86
CA LYS A 142 -8.86 -19.95 10.56
C LYS A 142 -9.73 -20.91 9.76
N TRP A 143 -9.16 -21.46 8.69
CA TRP A 143 -9.76 -22.49 7.85
C TRP A 143 -8.82 -23.68 7.71
N GLU A 144 -9.38 -24.88 7.68
CA GLU A 144 -8.62 -26.11 7.47
C GLU A 144 -8.82 -26.57 6.03
N ALA A 145 -7.78 -26.48 5.22
CA ALA A 145 -7.71 -27.18 3.96
C ALA A 145 -7.35 -28.64 4.24
N GLY A 146 -7.94 -29.58 3.50
CA GLY A 146 -7.71 -31.01 3.70
C GLY A 146 -6.21 -31.38 3.73
N VAL A 147 -5.85 -32.46 4.42
CA VAL A 147 -4.47 -32.91 4.54
C VAL A 147 -3.83 -33.07 3.15
N GLY A 148 -2.62 -32.52 2.97
CA GLY A 148 -1.90 -32.56 1.69
C GLY A 148 -2.30 -31.47 0.69
N SER A 149 -3.21 -30.56 1.07
CA SER A 149 -3.55 -29.42 0.23
C SER A 149 -2.35 -28.51 -0.01
N GLN A 150 -2.25 -27.95 -1.22
CA GLN A 150 -1.22 -26.96 -1.56
C GLN A 150 -1.87 -25.65 -2.01
N LEU A 151 -1.36 -24.55 -1.46
CA LEU A 151 -1.73 -23.22 -1.94
C LEU A 151 -1.06 -22.98 -3.29
N THR A 152 -1.85 -22.92 -4.36
CA THR A 152 -1.33 -22.75 -5.72
C THR A 152 -1.39 -21.33 -6.23
N ARG A 153 -2.40 -20.55 -5.79
CA ARG A 153 -2.54 -19.16 -6.20
C ARG A 153 -3.24 -18.32 -5.16
N TRP A 154 -2.82 -17.06 -5.10
CA TRP A 154 -3.50 -15.99 -4.41
C TRP A 154 -3.60 -14.79 -5.35
N LYS A 155 -4.77 -14.13 -5.40
CA LYS A 155 -4.93 -12.81 -6.03
C LYS A 155 -5.99 -11.98 -5.31
N PRO A 156 -5.85 -10.65 -5.24
CA PRO A 156 -6.97 -9.78 -4.87
C PRO A 156 -8.16 -10.06 -5.78
N SER A 157 -9.37 -10.17 -5.22
CA SER A 157 -10.55 -10.38 -6.05
C SER A 157 -10.89 -9.10 -6.81
N GLU A 158 -11.05 -9.20 -8.13
CA GLU A 158 -11.47 -8.09 -8.98
C GLU A 158 -12.99 -7.87 -8.96
N THR A 159 -13.74 -8.77 -8.32
CA THR A 159 -15.20 -8.69 -8.28
C THR A 159 -15.63 -7.44 -7.51
N ASN A 160 -16.17 -6.46 -8.25
CA ASN A 160 -17.04 -5.41 -7.75
C ASN A 160 -18.33 -6.04 -7.20
N GLY A 161 -18.22 -6.80 -6.10
CA GLY A 161 -19.38 -7.31 -5.40
C GLY A 161 -20.25 -6.12 -5.02
N VAL A 162 -21.51 -6.16 -5.46
CA VAL A 162 -22.59 -5.17 -5.23
C VAL A 162 -22.96 -5.02 -3.74
N HIS A 163 -22.14 -5.55 -2.83
CA HIS A 163 -22.35 -5.44 -1.40
C HIS A 163 -21.60 -4.22 -0.86
N GLU A 164 -22.39 -3.17 -0.60
CA GLU A 164 -22.11 -1.91 0.12
C GLU A 164 -21.56 -2.14 1.55
N TRP A 165 -20.41 -2.79 1.68
CA TRP A 165 -19.62 -2.73 2.91
C TRP A 165 -18.36 -1.94 2.56
N MET A 166 -18.36 -0.67 2.96
CA MET A 166 -17.18 0.18 2.86
C MET A 166 -15.97 -0.55 3.48
N ASP A 167 -14.88 -0.63 2.72
CA ASP A 167 -13.54 -1.11 3.10
C ASP A 167 -13.26 -2.64 3.17
N SER A 168 -14.20 -3.54 2.83
CA SER A 168 -13.86 -4.98 2.76
C SER A 168 -13.21 -5.36 1.42
N GLN A 169 -11.91 -5.70 1.47
CA GLN A 169 -11.18 -6.24 0.32
C GLN A 169 -11.29 -7.76 0.31
N ALA A 170 -11.91 -8.30 -0.75
CA ALA A 170 -11.99 -9.74 -0.97
C ALA A 170 -10.70 -10.27 -1.62
N VAL A 171 -10.28 -11.46 -1.21
CA VAL A 171 -9.09 -12.13 -1.75
C VAL A 171 -9.48 -13.54 -2.16
N GLU A 172 -9.11 -13.93 -3.37
CA GLU A 172 -9.33 -15.27 -3.90
C GLU A 172 -8.08 -16.11 -3.64
N ILE A 173 -8.30 -17.27 -3.01
CA ILE A 173 -7.28 -18.23 -2.60
C ILE A 173 -7.62 -19.54 -3.30
N MET A 174 -6.71 -20.04 -4.15
CA MET A 174 -6.87 -21.33 -4.81
C MET A 174 -6.02 -22.37 -4.08
N ILE A 175 -6.67 -23.47 -3.72
CA ILE A 175 -6.07 -24.58 -2.98
C ILE A 175 -6.27 -25.84 -3.80
N ASP A 176 -5.18 -26.52 -4.12
CA ASP A 176 -5.24 -27.81 -4.79
C ASP A 176 -5.31 -28.88 -3.72
N HIS A 177 -6.32 -29.74 -3.80
CA HIS A 177 -6.46 -30.90 -2.93
C HIS A 177 -5.79 -32.13 -3.58
N PRO A 178 -5.12 -32.99 -2.79
CA PRO A 178 -4.63 -34.26 -3.32
C PRO A 178 -5.82 -35.10 -3.79
N GLN A 179 -5.67 -35.75 -4.95
CA GLN A 179 -6.65 -36.68 -5.52
C GLN A 179 -6.76 -37.96 -4.70
#